data_AF-A0AAE0ENX2-F1
#
_entry.id   AF-A0AAE0ENX2-F1
#
_cell.length_a   1.000
_cell.length_b   1.000
_cell.length_c   1.000
_cell.angle_alpha   90.00
_cell.angle_beta   90.00
_cell.angle_gamma   90.00
#
_symmetry.space_group_name_H-M   'P 1'
#
loop_
_entity.id
_entity.type
_entity.pdbx_description
1 polymer ?
#
loop_
_entity_poly.entity_id
_entity_poly.type
_entity_poly.pdbx_seq_one_letter_code
_entity_poly.pdbx_strand_id
1 'polypeptide(L)'
;MAYSFRVVICAAVLLILASVVEARDHWQNDVLGTSQWEEPNEPYRHDGEDGKYWFDPTKGESSWEFPGPWTAAKSKEHQGRAYYHNKETGESTWDMPAVMGWRRISSSEEL
;
A
#
# COMPACT_ATOMS: atom_id res chain seq x y z
N MET A 1 61.86 4.06 -14.42
CA MET A 1 60.99 4.86 -13.53
C MET A 1 59.58 4.36 -13.70
N ALA A 2 59.06 3.69 -12.68
CA ALA A 2 57.76 3.06 -12.67
C ALA A 2 56.71 4.06 -12.18
N TYR A 3 55.63 4.23 -12.93
CA TYR A 3 54.39 4.82 -12.43
C TYR A 3 53.28 3.79 -12.61
N SER A 4 53.23 2.83 -11.69
CA SER A 4 52.06 2.00 -11.47
C SER A 4 50.96 2.86 -10.86
N PHE A 5 49.95 3.23 -11.66
CA PHE A 5 48.76 3.93 -11.19
C PHE A 5 47.92 2.93 -10.38
N ARG A 6 48.25 2.78 -9.10
CA ARG A 6 47.39 2.06 -8.16
C ARG A 6 46.19 2.96 -7.88
N VAL A 7 45.09 2.70 -8.55
CA VAL A 7 43.78 3.22 -8.13
C VAL A 7 43.49 2.57 -6.78
N VAL A 8 43.87 3.26 -5.70
CA VAL A 8 43.41 2.93 -4.35
C VAL A 8 41.96 3.43 -4.30
N ILE A 9 41.01 2.60 -4.74
CA ILE A 9 39.61 2.82 -4.42
C ILE A 9 39.50 2.60 -2.92
N CYS A 10 39.47 3.71 -2.17
CA CYS A 10 39.30 3.69 -0.73
C CYS A 10 37.99 2.97 -0.43
N ALA A 11 38.01 1.92 0.40
CA ALA A 11 36.81 1.17 0.80
C ALA A 11 35.71 2.07 1.41
N ALA A 12 36.08 3.26 1.90
CA ALA A 12 35.15 4.28 2.36
C ALA A 12 34.27 4.88 1.25
N VAL A 13 34.69 4.89 -0.02
CA VAL A 13 33.88 5.41 -1.14
C VAL A 13 32.94 4.35 -1.70
N LEU A 14 33.30 3.06 -1.61
CA LEU A 14 32.41 1.95 -1.99
C LEU A 14 31.34 1.66 -0.93
N LEU A 15 31.56 2.02 0.34
CA LEU A 15 30.55 1.84 1.40
C LEU A 15 29.45 2.91 1.41
N ILE A 16 29.67 4.08 0.80
CA ILE A 16 28.65 5.13 0.73
C ILE A 16 27.62 4.85 -0.38
N LEU A 17 27.94 4.00 -1.36
CA LEU A 17 27.02 3.67 -2.47
C LEU A 17 25.98 2.59 -2.13
N ALA A 18 26.07 1.92 -0.97
CA ALA A 18 25.15 0.85 -0.58
C ALA A 18 24.04 1.27 0.40
N SER A 19 24.06 2.51 0.91
CA SER A 19 23.23 2.91 2.06
C SER A 19 22.14 3.95 1.75
N VAL A 20 21.79 4.16 0.48
CA VAL A 20 20.60 4.94 0.10
C VAL A 20 19.71 4.06 -0.76
N VAL A 21 19.33 2.90 -0.24
CA VAL A 21 17.96 2.42 -0.51
C VAL A 21 17.12 3.27 0.42
N GLU A 22 16.63 4.40 -0.10
CA GLU A 22 15.63 5.17 0.63
C GLU A 22 14.49 4.20 0.93
N ALA A 23 14.15 4.12 2.21
CA ALA A 23 12.95 3.50 2.73
C ALA A 23 11.74 4.14 2.04
N ARG A 24 11.41 3.65 0.83
CA ARG A 24 10.32 4.17 0.01
C ARG A 24 9.07 3.36 0.32
N ASP A 25 7.95 4.06 0.39
CA ASP A 25 6.67 3.39 0.55
C ASP A 25 6.37 2.50 -0.66
N HIS A 26 5.57 1.49 -0.41
CA HIS A 26 5.01 0.65 -1.47
C HIS A 26 3.55 0.35 -1.18
N TRP A 27 2.86 -0.14 -2.19
CA TRP A 27 1.46 -0.51 -2.10
C TRP A 27 1.32 -2.01 -2.26
N GLN A 28 0.55 -2.62 -1.36
CA GLN A 28 0.22 -4.04 -1.39
C GLN A 28 -1.28 -4.20 -1.57
N ASN A 29 -1.68 -5.17 -2.39
CA ASN A 29 -3.06 -5.62 -2.48
C ASN A 29 -3.20 -6.95 -1.73
N ASP A 30 -3.90 -6.94 -0.60
CA ASP A 30 -4.08 -8.12 0.26
C ASP A 30 -5.00 -9.17 -0.37
N VAL A 31 -5.89 -8.76 -1.28
CA VAL A 31 -6.83 -9.65 -1.96
C VAL A 31 -6.16 -10.37 -3.13
N LEU A 32 -5.33 -9.66 -3.90
CA LEU A 32 -4.63 -10.20 -5.06
C LEU A 32 -3.27 -10.80 -4.71
N GLY A 33 -2.73 -10.50 -3.52
CA GLY A 33 -1.40 -10.92 -3.10
C GLY A 33 -0.27 -10.24 -3.88
N THR A 34 -0.52 -9.06 -4.46
CA THR A 34 0.43 -8.32 -5.31
C THR A 34 1.00 -7.11 -4.59
N SER A 35 2.20 -6.67 -4.98
CA SER A 35 2.79 -5.40 -4.52
C SER A 35 3.35 -4.58 -5.67
N GLN A 36 3.41 -3.27 -5.50
CA GLN A 36 3.94 -2.32 -6.48
C GLN A 36 4.53 -1.07 -5.80
N TRP A 37 5.39 -0.36 -6.53
CA TRP A 37 6.07 0.85 -6.04
C TRP A 37 5.42 2.13 -6.56
N GLU A 38 4.59 2.01 -7.58
CA GLU A 38 3.79 3.09 -8.14
C GLU A 38 2.48 3.19 -7.37
N GLU A 39 2.05 4.41 -7.08
CA GLU A 39 0.75 4.65 -6.44
C GLU A 39 -0.37 4.05 -7.32
N PRO A 40 -1.27 3.22 -6.77
CA PRO A 40 -2.37 2.66 -7.54
C PRO A 40 -3.36 3.77 -7.93
N ASN A 41 -4.07 3.59 -9.04
CA ASN A 41 -5.20 4.46 -9.40
C ASN A 41 -6.49 4.10 -8.65
N GLU A 42 -6.43 3.10 -7.76
CA GLU A 42 -7.54 2.65 -6.92
C GLU A 42 -7.37 3.21 -5.51
N PRO A 43 -8.46 3.45 -4.77
CA PRO A 43 -8.36 3.88 -3.39
C PRO A 43 -7.64 2.83 -2.54
N TYR A 44 -6.80 3.30 -1.63
CA TYR A 44 -6.02 2.42 -0.75
C TYR A 44 -6.08 2.86 0.69
N ARG A 45 -5.91 1.89 1.58
CA ARG A 45 -6.03 2.10 3.02
C ARG A 45 -4.71 2.60 3.62
N HIS A 46 -4.83 3.53 4.54
CA HIS A 46 -3.79 4.00 5.45
C HIS A 46 -4.10 3.60 6.89
N ASP A 47 -3.04 3.37 7.65
CA ASP A 47 -3.07 3.26 9.11
C ASP A 47 -2.69 4.63 9.70
N GLY A 48 -3.69 5.34 10.25
CA GLY A 48 -3.50 6.58 10.99
C GLY A 48 -3.58 6.37 12.50
N GLU A 49 -3.22 7.40 13.26
CA GLU A 49 -3.31 7.40 14.73
C GLU A 49 -4.76 7.16 15.22
N ASP A 50 -5.72 7.81 14.57
CA ASP A 50 -7.16 7.68 14.86
C ASP A 50 -7.80 6.42 14.24
N GLY A 51 -7.01 5.62 13.52
CA GLY A 51 -7.45 4.39 12.89
C GLY A 51 -7.31 4.37 11.37
N LYS A 52 -8.04 3.44 10.75
CA LYS A 52 -7.90 3.07 9.35
C LYS A 52 -8.78 3.97 8.48
N TYR A 53 -8.20 4.61 7.48
CA TYR A 53 -8.93 5.43 6.51
C TYR A 53 -8.49 5.10 5.08
N TRP A 54 -9.31 5.49 4.11
CA TRP A 54 -9.06 5.35 2.68
C TRP A 54 -8.55 6.66 2.12
N PHE A 55 -7.60 6.58 1.19
CA PHE A 55 -7.17 7.69 0.36
C PHE A 55 -7.57 7.41 -1.09
N ASP A 56 -8.21 8.39 -1.73
CA ASP A 56 -8.49 8.39 -3.17
C ASP A 56 -7.39 9.17 -3.90
N PRO A 57 -6.44 8.48 -4.57
CA PRO A 57 -5.32 9.13 -5.25
C PRO A 57 -5.76 9.96 -6.45
N THR A 58 -6.94 9.67 -7.03
CA THR A 58 -7.44 10.42 -8.18
C THR A 58 -7.98 11.79 -7.79
N LYS A 59 -8.44 11.94 -6.54
CA LYS A 59 -8.96 13.20 -5.99
C LYS A 59 -8.02 13.87 -4.98
N GLY A 60 -7.08 13.11 -4.41
CA GLY A 60 -6.22 13.57 -3.32
C GLY A 60 -6.97 13.73 -2.00
N GLU A 61 -8.04 12.96 -1.78
CA GLU A 61 -8.93 13.09 -0.61
C GLU A 61 -8.90 11.84 0.27
N SER A 62 -9.07 12.04 1.58
CA SER A 62 -9.20 10.94 2.55
C SER A 62 -10.63 10.77 3.05
N SER A 63 -11.04 9.54 3.31
CA SER A 63 -12.38 9.19 3.80
C SER A 63 -12.34 7.99 4.75
N TRP A 64 -13.22 7.98 5.76
CA TRP A 64 -13.41 6.83 6.64
C TRP A 64 -14.11 5.66 5.94
N GLU A 65 -14.90 5.97 4.91
CA GLU A 65 -15.59 5.02 4.06
C GLU A 65 -14.86 4.86 2.72
N PHE A 66 -14.96 3.69 2.09
CA PHE A 66 -14.34 3.45 0.79
C PHE A 66 -14.91 4.40 -0.28
N PRO A 67 -14.07 5.20 -0.97
CA PRO A 67 -14.51 6.22 -1.91
C PRO A 67 -14.84 5.64 -3.30
N GLY A 68 -15.57 4.52 -3.34
CA GLY A 68 -15.95 3.82 -4.55
C GLY A 68 -17.36 3.21 -4.50
N PRO A 69 -17.67 2.27 -5.41
CA PRO A 69 -19.00 1.66 -5.50
C PRO A 69 -19.28 0.66 -4.37
N TRP A 70 -18.23 0.13 -3.74
CA TRP A 70 -18.35 -0.88 -2.70
C TRP A 70 -18.53 -0.28 -1.31
N THR A 71 -19.35 -0.91 -0.49
CA THR A 71 -19.57 -0.56 0.92
C THR A 71 -19.49 -1.82 1.77
N ALA A 72 -18.80 -1.75 2.91
CA ALA A 72 -18.71 -2.85 3.86
C ALA A 72 -19.81 -2.73 4.93
N ALA A 73 -20.50 -3.83 5.22
CA ALA A 73 -21.54 -3.87 6.25
C ALA A 73 -21.48 -5.19 7.04
N LYS A 74 -22.04 -5.18 8.26
CA LYS A 74 -22.13 -6.39 9.09
C LYS A 74 -23.50 -7.05 8.92
N SER A 75 -23.51 -8.35 8.61
CA SER A 75 -24.75 -9.11 8.49
C SER A 75 -25.34 -9.45 9.86
N LYS A 76 -26.62 -9.10 10.08
CA LYS A 76 -27.34 -9.48 11.31
C LYS A 76 -27.62 -10.99 11.38
N GLU A 77 -27.85 -11.61 10.23
CA GLU A 77 -28.20 -13.04 10.13
C GLU A 77 -26.98 -13.95 10.25
N HIS A 78 -25.80 -13.46 9.86
CA HIS A 78 -24.55 -14.21 9.90
C HIS A 78 -23.63 -13.74 11.03
N GLN A 79 -24.18 -13.53 12.23
CA GLN A 79 -23.43 -13.24 13.47
C GLN A 79 -22.47 -12.04 13.35
N GLY A 80 -22.84 -11.02 12.57
CA GLY A 80 -22.01 -9.85 12.36
C GLY A 80 -20.88 -10.03 11.34
N ARG A 81 -20.83 -11.14 10.60
CA ARG A 81 -19.87 -11.34 9.50
C ARG A 81 -19.96 -10.18 8.51
N ALA A 82 -18.80 -9.65 8.11
CA ALA A 82 -18.72 -8.60 7.11
C ALA A 82 -19.16 -9.14 5.74
N TYR A 83 -19.91 -8.32 5.01
CA TYR A 83 -20.21 -8.51 3.60
C TYR A 83 -20.01 -7.17 2.89
N TYR A 84 -19.82 -7.23 1.58
CA TYR A 84 -19.54 -6.08 0.73
C TYR A 84 -20.64 -5.98 -0.32
N HIS A 85 -21.20 -4.79 -0.48
CA HIS A 85 -22.26 -4.51 -1.45
C HIS A 85 -21.80 -3.43 -2.42
N ASN A 86 -21.94 -3.69 -3.71
CA ASN A 86 -21.72 -2.73 -4.77
C ASN A 86 -23.02 -1.96 -5.03
N LYS A 87 -23.05 -0.66 -4.72
CA LYS A 87 -24.24 0.17 -4.87
C LYS A 87 -24.60 0.51 -6.32
N GLU A 88 -23.67 0.33 -7.26
CA GLU A 88 -23.88 0.62 -8.68
C GLU A 88 -24.43 -0.60 -9.42
N THR A 89 -23.87 -1.79 -9.17
CA THR A 89 -24.28 -3.04 -9.82
C THR A 89 -25.35 -3.80 -9.04
N GLY A 90 -25.50 -3.53 -7.75
CA GLY A 90 -26.35 -4.30 -6.83
C GLY A 90 -25.74 -5.64 -6.39
N GLU A 91 -24.49 -5.92 -6.76
CA GLU A 91 -23.81 -7.16 -6.39
C GLU A 91 -23.47 -7.18 -4.89
N SER A 92 -23.53 -8.36 -4.28
CA SER A 92 -23.12 -8.58 -2.90
C SER A 92 -22.18 -9.76 -2.81
N THR A 93 -21.13 -9.64 -2.02
CA THR A 93 -20.13 -10.68 -1.82
C THR A 93 -19.72 -10.77 -0.36
N TRP A 94 -19.31 -11.97 0.06
CA TRP A 94 -18.71 -12.21 1.37
C TRP A 94 -17.19 -11.98 1.38
N ASP A 95 -16.58 -12.02 0.19
CA ASP A 95 -15.15 -11.84 0.01
C ASP A 95 -14.86 -10.39 -0.37
N MET A 96 -13.83 -9.81 0.25
CA MET A 96 -13.47 -8.41 0.02
C MET A 96 -13.10 -8.18 -1.46
N PRO A 97 -13.73 -7.19 -2.14
CA PRO A 97 -13.40 -6.85 -3.52
C PRO A 97 -11.93 -6.43 -3.65
N ALA A 98 -11.28 -6.83 -4.74
CA ALA A 98 -9.87 -6.52 -4.98
C ALA A 98 -9.55 -5.02 -5.00
N VAL A 99 -10.49 -4.19 -5.44
CA VAL A 99 -10.36 -2.72 -5.42
C VAL A 99 -10.26 -2.14 -4.01
N MET A 100 -10.80 -2.84 -3.00
CA MET A 100 -10.64 -2.52 -1.58
C MET A 100 -9.43 -3.23 -0.95
N GLY A 101 -8.63 -3.96 -1.74
CA GLY A 101 -7.52 -4.73 -1.21
C GLY A 101 -6.24 -3.91 -1.01
N TRP A 102 -6.17 -2.70 -1.57
CA TRP A 102 -4.95 -1.91 -1.56
C TRP A 102 -4.70 -1.26 -0.19
N ARG A 103 -3.45 -1.35 0.27
CA ARG A 103 -2.93 -0.62 1.43
C ARG A 103 -1.54 -0.08 1.16
N ARG A 104 -1.21 1.07 1.76
CA ARG A 104 0.15 1.60 1.77
C ARG A 104 0.93 0.92 2.89
N ILE A 105 2.16 0.54 2.59
CA ILE A 105 3.14 0.02 3.54
C ILE A 105 4.19 1.11 3.72
N SER A 106 4.26 1.66 4.93
CA SER A 106 5.37 2.54 5.29
C SER A 106 6.59 1.68 5.58
N SER A 107 7.75 2.07 5.05
CA SER A 107 9.01 1.37 5.34
C SER A 107 9.38 1.35 6.83
N SER A 108 8.76 2.17 7.68
CA SER A 108 8.97 2.11 9.14
C SER A 108 8.19 0.99 9.84
N GLU A 109 7.27 0.31 9.16
CA GLU A 109 6.43 -0.77 9.72
C GLU A 109 7.02 -2.17 9.48
N GLU A 110 8.11 -2.28 8.73
CA GLU A 110 8.79 -3.54 8.36
C GLU A 110 10.05 -3.84 9.21
N LEU A 111 10.38 -2.98 10.19
CA LEU A 111 11.53 -3.10 11.10
C LEU A 111 11.10 -3.43 12.54
#